data_AF-A0A924XV15-F1
#
_entry.id   AF-A0A924XV15-F1
#
_cell.length_a   1.000
_cell.length_b   1.000
_cell.length_c   1.000
_cell.angle_alpha   90.00
_cell.angle_beta   90.00
_cell.angle_gamma   90.00
#
_symmetry.space_group_name_H-M   'P 1'
#
loop_
_entity.id
_entity.type
_entity.pdbx_description
1 polymer ?
#
loop_
_entity_poly.entity_id
_entity_poly.type
_entity_poly.pdbx_seq_one_letter_code
_entity_poly.pdbx_strand_id
1 'polypeptide(L)'
;MGEGSQFALLTERRFLPFFLTQFFGAANDNVFKFAFTILATYSAAEWGGLEPKSAGAVIGGIFILPFVLFSATAGQLADKYDKSAIIRFVKNLEIAIMLAIAAGFVLKIVSLLLAGVFLMGLHSTLFGPVKYAYLPQHLRDSELVGVPGVGPDLVAVVSLVLAIAGRIAAGFVPASPAPEPGLAINWNPFTETWKNLGHARTNRSVFLSLLGISWLWFFGSIFLTTFTGYAKETLGGDQNVVTLLLAVFSIGIGVGSLLCERLSGHTVEIGLVPFGSIGLSLFGIELYFASVAYSSTVPV
;
A
#
# COMPACT_ATOMS: atom_id res chain seq x y z
N MET A 1 -33.02 -22.06 -3.79
CA MET A 1 -31.60 -21.83 -4.15
C MET A 1 -31.23 -20.49 -3.54
N GLY A 2 -30.71 -20.51 -2.30
CA GLY A 2 -30.51 -19.31 -1.51
C GLY A 2 -29.20 -18.61 -1.86
N GLU A 3 -29.26 -17.30 -2.04
CA GLU A 3 -28.13 -16.39 -2.20
C GLU A 3 -27.19 -16.52 -0.99
N GLY A 4 -26.04 -17.18 -1.20
CA GLY A 4 -24.98 -17.21 -0.21
C GLY A 4 -24.36 -15.82 -0.11
N SER A 5 -24.64 -15.11 0.98
CA SER A 5 -23.98 -13.85 1.33
C SER A 5 -22.46 -13.99 1.17
N GLN A 6 -21.83 -13.04 0.48
CA GLN A 6 -20.38 -12.99 0.25
C GLN A 6 -19.56 -13.04 1.56
N PHE A 7 -20.18 -12.73 2.69
CA PHE A 7 -19.60 -12.84 4.04
C PHE A 7 -19.41 -14.30 4.51
N ALA A 8 -20.13 -15.28 3.97
CA ALA A 8 -19.97 -16.69 4.33
C ALA A 8 -18.58 -17.23 3.92
N LEU A 9 -18.02 -16.71 2.82
CA LEU A 9 -16.67 -17.04 2.34
C LEU A 9 -15.54 -16.52 3.26
N LEU A 10 -15.78 -15.46 4.04
CA LEU A 10 -14.82 -14.97 5.04
C LEU A 10 -14.69 -15.90 6.25
N THR A 11 -15.70 -16.75 6.48
CA THR A 11 -15.71 -17.73 7.57
C THR A 11 -15.17 -19.10 7.11
N GLU A 12 -14.89 -19.25 5.82
CA GLU A 12 -14.28 -20.46 5.25
C GLU A 12 -12.82 -20.59 5.72
N ARG A 13 -12.50 -21.76 6.30
CA ARG A 13 -11.19 -22.09 6.88
C ARG A 13 -10.03 -21.99 5.89
N ARG A 14 -10.32 -21.92 4.59
CA ARG A 14 -9.35 -21.84 3.50
C ARG A 14 -9.02 -20.39 3.09
N PHE A 15 -9.91 -19.43 3.34
CA PHE A 15 -9.76 -18.05 2.86
C PHE A 15 -9.30 -17.09 3.96
N LEU A 16 -9.82 -17.25 5.18
CA LEU A 16 -9.51 -16.37 6.31
C LEU A 16 -7.99 -16.24 6.61
N PRO A 17 -7.20 -17.33 6.65
CA PRO A 17 -5.75 -17.22 6.91
C PRO A 17 -5.00 -16.37 5.88
N PHE A 18 -5.39 -16.48 4.62
CA PHE A 18 -4.80 -15.72 3.53
C PHE A 18 -5.16 -14.23 3.63
N PHE A 19 -6.43 -13.94 3.89
CA PHE A 19 -6.91 -12.58 4.11
C PHE A 19 -6.18 -11.88 5.27
N LEU A 20 -6.10 -12.54 6.43
CA LEU A 20 -5.43 -11.98 7.60
C LEU A 20 -3.94 -11.75 7.36
N THR A 21 -3.26 -12.68 6.67
CA THR A 21 -1.85 -12.51 6.28
C THR A 21 -1.65 -11.23 5.45
N GLN A 22 -2.53 -11.01 4.47
CA GLN A 22 -2.48 -9.85 3.59
C GLN A 22 -2.80 -8.54 4.32
N PHE A 23 -3.82 -8.55 5.18
CA PHE A 23 -4.22 -7.40 5.97
C PHE A 23 -3.08 -6.94 6.88
N PHE A 24 -2.49 -7.86 7.65
CA PHE A 24 -1.40 -7.55 8.56
C PHE A 24 -0.12 -7.09 7.83
N GLY A 25 0.20 -7.67 6.68
CA GLY A 25 1.33 -7.21 5.85
C GLY A 25 1.12 -5.79 5.32
N ALA A 26 -0.04 -5.51 4.73
CA ALA A 26 -0.34 -4.18 4.21
C ALA A 26 -0.44 -3.12 5.31
N ALA A 27 -0.97 -3.46 6.48
CA ALA A 27 -0.99 -2.59 7.64
C ALA A 27 0.45 -2.27 8.09
N ASN A 28 1.31 -3.29 8.20
CA ASN A 28 2.69 -3.16 8.63
C ASN A 28 3.50 -2.22 7.71
N ASP A 29 3.41 -2.42 6.38
CA ASP A 29 4.05 -1.57 5.36
C ASP A 29 3.70 -0.09 5.55
N ASN A 30 2.41 0.20 5.76
CA ASN A 30 1.93 1.57 5.85
C ASN A 30 2.24 2.20 7.22
N VAL A 31 2.12 1.45 8.32
CA VAL A 31 2.50 1.92 9.65
C VAL A 31 3.96 2.35 9.67
N PHE A 32 4.88 1.48 9.21
CA PHE A 32 6.30 1.82 9.16
C PHE A 32 6.57 3.02 8.25
N LYS A 33 6.09 2.99 7.00
CA LYS A 33 6.36 4.04 6.00
C LYS A 33 5.83 5.41 6.45
N PHE A 34 4.61 5.48 6.97
CA PHE A 34 4.02 6.75 7.39
C PHE A 34 4.62 7.26 8.69
N ALA A 35 4.86 6.38 9.66
CA ALA A 35 5.52 6.77 10.89
C ALA A 35 6.94 7.29 10.62
N PHE A 36 7.71 6.59 9.78
CA PHE A 36 9.05 7.04 9.39
C PHE A 36 9.00 8.38 8.64
N THR A 37 8.03 8.56 7.73
CA THR A 37 7.82 9.84 7.04
C THR A 37 7.52 10.99 8.02
N ILE A 38 6.61 10.77 8.98
CA ILE A 38 6.27 11.78 10.00
C ILE A 38 7.51 12.12 10.84
N LEU A 39 8.23 11.11 11.33
CA LEU A 39 9.45 11.31 12.12
C LEU A 39 10.53 12.05 11.31
N ALA A 40 10.74 11.67 10.05
CA ALA A 40 11.70 12.33 9.16
C ALA A 40 11.30 13.78 8.82
N THR A 41 10.01 14.12 8.83
CA THR A 41 9.53 15.49 8.55
C THR A 41 9.48 16.38 9.81
N TYR A 42 9.08 15.85 10.97
CA TYR A 42 8.89 16.66 12.19
C TYR A 42 10.07 16.58 13.17
N SER A 43 10.80 15.47 13.21
CA SER A 43 11.91 15.22 14.13
C SER A 43 13.28 15.17 13.42
N ALA A 44 13.38 15.71 12.20
CA ALA A 44 14.59 15.66 11.36
C ALA A 44 15.85 16.19 12.06
N ALA A 45 15.70 17.22 12.91
CA ALA A 45 16.79 17.85 13.65
C ALA A 45 17.50 16.89 14.64
N GLU A 46 16.81 15.84 15.07
CA GLU A 46 17.36 14.83 15.98
C GLU A 46 18.01 13.63 15.26
N TRP A 47 17.75 13.44 13.96
CA TRP A 47 18.06 12.20 13.22
C TRP A 47 18.95 12.40 11.99
N GLY A 48 19.03 13.62 11.44
CA GLY A 48 19.94 14.00 10.34
C GLY A 48 19.74 13.23 9.03
N GLY A 49 20.16 13.81 7.90
CA GLY A 49 20.33 13.06 6.63
C GLY A 49 19.15 13.00 5.65
N LEU A 50 17.98 13.56 5.97
CA LEU A 50 16.90 13.83 5.01
C LEU A 50 16.34 15.24 5.23
N GLU A 51 16.11 15.97 4.14
CA GLU A 51 15.46 17.27 4.22
C GLU A 51 13.96 17.07 4.50
N PRO A 52 13.35 17.74 5.50
CA PRO A 52 11.96 17.55 5.87
C PRO A 52 10.96 17.66 4.71
N LYS A 53 11.26 18.57 3.77
CA LYS A 53 10.44 18.88 2.59
C LYS A 53 10.39 17.73 1.59
N SER A 54 11.50 16.99 1.43
CA SER A 54 11.62 15.92 0.45
C SER A 54 11.43 14.52 1.06
N ALA A 55 11.43 14.41 2.39
CA ALA A 55 11.36 13.12 3.10
C ALA A 55 10.19 12.24 2.64
N GLY A 56 8.97 12.78 2.57
CA GLY A 56 7.79 12.01 2.14
C GLY A 56 7.89 11.49 0.70
N ALA A 57 8.39 12.32 -0.22
CA ALA A 57 8.57 11.94 -1.62
C ALA A 57 9.69 10.90 -1.80
N VAL A 58 10.82 11.07 -1.11
CA VAL A 58 11.96 10.13 -1.16
C VAL A 58 11.58 8.78 -0.57
N ILE A 59 10.98 8.76 0.62
CA ILE A 59 10.54 7.51 1.29
C ILE A 59 9.47 6.81 0.44
N GLY A 60 8.47 7.56 -0.04
CA GLY A 60 7.43 7.01 -0.91
C GLY A 60 7.99 6.44 -2.23
N GLY A 61 8.90 7.16 -2.87
CA GLY A 61 9.56 6.74 -4.11
C GLY A 61 10.40 5.47 -3.92
N ILE A 62 11.21 5.41 -2.86
CA ILE A 62 12.02 4.23 -2.53
C ILE A 62 11.13 3.01 -2.24
N PHE A 63 9.98 3.21 -1.58
CA PHE A 63 9.03 2.14 -1.32
C PHE A 63 8.38 1.58 -2.59
N ILE A 64 8.03 2.46 -3.54
CA ILE A 64 7.33 2.09 -4.78
C ILE A 64 8.28 1.50 -5.83
N LEU A 65 9.55 1.95 -5.84
CA LEU A 65 10.54 1.56 -6.84
C LEU A 65 10.66 0.04 -7.06
N PRO A 66 10.75 -0.82 -6.01
CA PRO A 66 10.78 -2.26 -6.20
C PRO A 66 9.52 -2.83 -6.87
N PHE A 67 8.34 -2.24 -6.65
CA PHE A 67 7.11 -2.70 -7.31
C PHE A 67 7.20 -2.48 -8.81
N VAL A 68 7.68 -1.31 -9.22
CA VAL A 68 7.85 -0.97 -10.64
C VAL A 68 8.88 -1.87 -11.31
N LEU A 69 10.00 -2.14 -10.62
CA LEU A 69 11.11 -2.89 -11.20
C LEU A 69 10.90 -4.40 -11.20
N PHE A 70 10.25 -4.97 -10.18
CA PHE A 70 10.26 -6.44 -9.99
C PHE A 70 8.87 -7.09 -10.06
N SER A 71 7.79 -6.35 -10.29
CA SER A 71 6.43 -6.94 -10.30
C SER A 71 6.23 -8.01 -11.36
N ALA A 72 6.83 -7.87 -12.56
CA ALA A 72 6.71 -8.88 -13.61
C ALA A 72 7.43 -10.18 -13.24
N THR A 73 8.67 -10.08 -12.74
CA THR A 73 9.45 -11.23 -12.28
C THR A 73 8.82 -11.89 -11.05
N ALA A 74 8.28 -11.11 -10.12
CA ALA A 74 7.51 -11.63 -8.99
C ALA A 74 6.28 -12.42 -9.45
N GLY A 75 5.59 -11.97 -10.50
CA GLY A 75 4.47 -12.71 -11.12
C GLY A 75 4.90 -14.08 -11.60
N GLN A 76 5.98 -14.15 -12.37
CA GLN A 76 6.52 -15.42 -12.85
C GLN A 76 6.96 -16.37 -11.72
N LEU A 77 7.54 -15.82 -10.65
CA LEU A 77 7.88 -16.60 -9.46
C LEU A 77 6.62 -17.19 -8.79
N ALA A 78 5.56 -16.39 -8.67
CA ALA A 78 4.28 -16.82 -8.10
C ALA A 78 3.55 -17.87 -8.95
N ASP A 79 3.77 -17.87 -10.27
CA ASP A 79 3.19 -18.86 -11.19
C ASP A 79 4.00 -20.17 -11.22
N LYS A 80 5.32 -20.09 -10.98
CA LYS A 80 6.21 -21.26 -11.00
C LYS A 80 6.27 -22.05 -9.70
N TYR A 81 6.19 -21.37 -8.55
CA TYR A 81 6.36 -22.00 -7.24
C TYR A 81 5.05 -22.09 -6.45
N ASP A 82 5.02 -22.95 -5.43
CA ASP A 82 3.88 -23.06 -4.53
C ASP A 82 3.65 -21.72 -3.81
N LYS A 83 2.42 -21.20 -3.92
CA LYS A 83 2.07 -19.86 -3.42
C LYS A 83 2.23 -19.77 -1.90
N SER A 84 1.89 -20.83 -1.19
CA SER A 84 2.02 -20.94 0.27
C SER A 84 3.49 -21.00 0.71
N ALA A 85 4.37 -21.66 -0.06
CA ALA A 85 5.80 -21.66 0.19
C ALA A 85 6.41 -20.25 0.02
N ILE A 86 6.03 -19.54 -1.05
CA ILE A 86 6.41 -18.13 -1.25
C ILE A 86 5.91 -17.28 -0.09
N ILE A 87 4.62 -17.34 0.25
CA ILE A 87 4.02 -16.57 1.36
C ILE A 87 4.79 -16.78 2.67
N ARG A 88 5.13 -18.03 3.02
CA ARG A 88 5.88 -18.34 4.25
C ARG A 88 7.30 -17.82 4.23
N PHE A 89 8.01 -17.97 3.11
CA PHE A 89 9.36 -17.44 2.93
C PHE A 89 9.38 -15.93 3.09
N VAL A 90 8.46 -15.26 2.40
CA VAL A 90 8.34 -13.81 2.37
C VAL A 90 7.98 -13.31 3.78
N LYS A 91 6.98 -13.89 4.47
CA LYS A 91 6.66 -13.52 5.87
C LYS A 91 7.80 -13.77 6.88
N ASN A 92 8.67 -14.76 6.66
CA ASN A 92 9.88 -14.91 7.48
C ASN A 92 10.87 -13.77 7.22
N LEU A 93 11.04 -13.40 5.96
CA LEU A 93 11.88 -12.27 5.54
C LEU A 93 11.34 -10.95 6.12
N GLU A 94 10.01 -10.76 6.19
CA GLU A 94 9.39 -9.59 6.82
C GLU A 94 9.89 -9.39 8.25
N ILE A 95 9.89 -10.45 9.07
CA ILE A 95 10.35 -10.36 10.46
C ILE A 95 11.83 -9.95 10.53
N ALA A 96 12.69 -10.50 9.66
CA ALA A 96 14.10 -10.11 9.60
C ALA A 96 14.27 -8.64 9.20
N ILE A 97 13.48 -8.16 8.25
CA ILE A 97 13.46 -6.75 7.84
C ILE A 97 12.97 -5.86 9.00
N MET A 98 11.92 -6.26 9.71
CA MET A 98 11.40 -5.50 10.86
C MET A 98 12.42 -5.41 11.99
N LEU A 99 13.18 -6.47 12.25
CA LEU A 99 14.26 -6.44 13.25
C LEU A 99 15.39 -5.48 12.83
N ALA A 100 15.75 -5.47 11.54
CA ALA A 100 16.73 -4.51 11.01
C ALA A 100 16.22 -3.06 11.08
N ILE A 101 14.94 -2.83 10.80
CA ILE A 101 14.27 -1.53 10.96
C ILE A 101 14.26 -1.09 12.42
N ALA A 102 13.90 -1.98 13.35
CA ALA A 102 13.91 -1.70 14.78
C ALA A 102 15.32 -1.32 15.26
N ALA A 103 16.35 -2.06 14.81
CA ALA A 103 17.73 -1.68 15.05
C ALA A 103 18.08 -0.32 14.43
N GLY A 104 17.58 -0.02 13.22
CA GLY A 104 17.75 1.29 12.58
C GLY A 104 17.12 2.44 13.36
N PHE A 105 15.98 2.22 14.01
CA PHE A 105 15.35 3.20 14.89
C PHE A 105 16.18 3.42 16.16
N VAL A 106 16.61 2.35 16.83
CA VAL A 106 17.42 2.43 18.06
C VAL A 106 18.78 3.08 17.80
N LEU A 107 19.45 2.69 16.72
CA LEU A 107 20.76 3.19 16.32
C LEU A 107 20.69 4.56 15.62
N LYS A 108 19.48 5.05 15.31
CA LYS A 108 19.23 6.28 14.55
C LYS A 108 19.96 6.36 13.20
N ILE A 109 20.06 5.23 12.48
CA ILE A 109 20.76 5.15 11.19
C ILE A 109 19.73 5.31 10.05
N VAL A 110 19.62 6.52 9.50
CA VAL A 110 18.64 6.83 8.43
C VAL A 110 18.84 5.96 7.19
N SER A 111 20.09 5.69 6.77
CA SER A 111 20.35 4.80 5.62
C SER A 111 19.83 3.38 5.84
N LEU A 112 19.84 2.87 7.07
CA LEU A 112 19.31 1.55 7.40
C LEU A 112 17.78 1.56 7.36
N LEU A 113 17.14 2.66 7.79
CA LEU A 113 15.69 2.85 7.66
C LEU A 113 15.27 2.98 6.19
N LEU A 114 16.01 3.72 5.37
CA LEU A 114 15.77 3.83 3.93
C LEU A 114 15.98 2.49 3.21
N ALA A 115 17.02 1.74 3.56
CA ALA A 115 17.20 0.37 3.09
C ALA A 115 16.04 -0.53 3.54
N GLY A 116 15.55 -0.37 4.77
CA GLY A 116 14.35 -1.03 5.28
C GLY A 116 13.11 -0.73 4.45
N VAL A 117 12.89 0.53 4.06
CA VAL A 117 11.78 0.94 3.16
C VAL A 117 11.90 0.25 1.80
N PHE A 118 13.10 0.21 1.22
CA PHE A 118 13.34 -0.49 -0.04
C PHE A 118 13.10 -2.00 0.08
N LEU A 119 13.61 -2.63 1.14
CA LEU A 119 13.47 -4.06 1.38
C LEU A 119 12.01 -4.45 1.65
N MET A 120 11.26 -3.62 2.38
CA MET A 120 9.82 -3.78 2.57
C MET A 120 9.09 -3.67 1.23
N GLY A 121 9.42 -2.68 0.40
CA GLY A 121 8.87 -2.57 -0.96
C GLY A 121 9.16 -3.83 -1.79
N LEU A 122 10.41 -4.30 -1.80
CA LEU A 122 10.84 -5.49 -2.56
C LEU A 122 10.14 -6.77 -2.11
N HIS A 123 10.05 -6.96 -0.79
CA HIS A 123 9.30 -8.04 -0.16
C HIS A 123 7.81 -8.00 -0.57
N SER A 124 7.19 -6.83 -0.50
CA SER A 124 5.78 -6.66 -0.85
C SER A 124 5.51 -6.78 -2.35
N THR A 125 6.51 -6.54 -3.21
CA THR A 125 6.43 -6.86 -4.65
C THR A 125 6.28 -8.36 -4.91
N LEU A 126 6.95 -9.22 -4.12
CA LEU A 126 6.77 -10.68 -4.20
C LEU A 126 5.36 -11.11 -3.78
N PHE A 127 4.67 -10.30 -2.96
CA PHE A 127 3.25 -10.45 -2.60
C PHE A 127 2.28 -9.84 -3.62
N GLY A 128 2.73 -8.87 -4.43
CA GLY A 128 1.90 -8.06 -5.34
C GLY A 128 1.03 -8.86 -6.32
N PRO A 129 1.55 -9.89 -7.02
CA PRO A 129 0.78 -10.71 -7.96
C PRO A 129 -0.28 -11.60 -7.30
N VAL A 130 -0.15 -11.86 -5.98
CA VAL A 130 -1.12 -12.68 -5.23
C VAL A 130 -2.36 -11.86 -4.85
N LYS A 131 -2.22 -10.53 -4.82
CA LYS A 131 -3.24 -9.53 -4.46
C LYS A 131 -4.36 -9.37 -5.51
N TYR A 132 -4.18 -9.79 -6.76
CA TYR A 132 -5.17 -9.53 -7.83
C TYR A 132 -6.02 -10.73 -8.25
N ALA A 133 -5.77 -11.89 -7.64
CA ALA A 133 -6.53 -13.11 -7.94
C ALA A 133 -7.77 -13.32 -7.04
N TYR A 134 -7.97 -12.52 -5.98
CA TYR A 134 -8.96 -12.85 -4.94
C TYR A 134 -9.61 -11.67 -4.21
N LEU A 135 -9.31 -10.42 -4.60
CA LEU A 135 -9.54 -9.26 -3.73
C LEU A 135 -10.84 -8.45 -3.87
N PRO A 136 -11.87 -8.79 -4.66
CA PRO A 136 -13.08 -8.00 -4.58
C PRO A 136 -13.91 -8.46 -3.36
N GLN A 137 -13.86 -7.61 -2.34
CA GLN A 137 -14.95 -7.22 -1.43
C GLN A 137 -14.80 -7.63 0.06
N HIS A 138 -15.07 -6.63 0.92
CA HIS A 138 -15.44 -6.67 2.36
C HIS A 138 -14.36 -6.39 3.44
N LEU A 139 -13.81 -5.17 3.47
CA LEU A 139 -13.30 -4.59 4.72
C LEU A 139 -14.39 -3.70 5.34
N ARG A 140 -14.73 -3.92 6.61
CA ARG A 140 -15.35 -2.89 7.46
C ARG A 140 -14.83 -2.90 8.89
N ASP A 141 -14.57 -1.65 9.26
CA ASP A 141 -14.85 -0.93 10.50
C ASP A 141 -14.27 -1.41 11.83
N SER A 142 -13.68 -0.39 12.47
CA SER A 142 -13.15 -0.29 13.82
C SER A 142 -11.72 -0.78 14.03
N GLU A 143 -10.97 0.11 14.69
CA GLU A 143 -9.63 -0.08 15.22
C GLU A 143 -8.46 0.18 14.26
N LEU A 144 -8.41 1.38 13.70
CA LEU A 144 -7.12 2.10 13.59
C LEU A 144 -7.19 3.28 14.54
N VAL A 145 -6.97 2.96 15.82
CA VAL A 145 -6.78 3.94 16.89
C VAL A 145 -5.59 4.80 16.50
N GLY A 146 -5.84 6.08 16.28
CA GLY A 146 -4.80 7.09 16.38
C GLY A 146 -4.25 7.02 17.79
N VAL A 147 -2.99 6.60 17.92
CA VAL A 147 -2.28 6.63 19.20
C VAL A 147 -1.65 8.02 19.30
N PRO A 148 -2.09 8.90 20.21
CA PRO A 148 -1.37 10.14 20.48
C PRO A 148 -0.10 9.80 21.28
N GLY A 149 1.05 10.36 20.90
CA GLY A 149 2.32 10.15 21.62
C GLY A 149 3.22 9.03 21.08
N VAL A 150 3.13 8.70 19.78
CA VAL A 150 3.92 7.61 19.18
C VAL A 150 5.41 7.97 19.09
N GLY A 151 6.20 7.43 20.01
CA GLY A 151 7.65 7.41 19.89
C GLY A 151 8.13 6.37 18.87
N PRO A 152 9.34 6.53 18.31
CA PRO A 152 9.94 5.59 17.34
C PRO A 152 9.98 4.14 17.85
N ASP A 153 10.15 3.95 19.16
CA ASP A 153 10.20 2.62 19.79
C ASP A 153 8.85 1.89 19.73
N LEU A 154 7.73 2.63 19.85
CA LEU A 154 6.40 2.06 19.77
C LEU A 154 6.04 1.67 18.34
N VAL A 155 6.46 2.47 17.35
CA VAL A 155 6.32 2.14 15.92
C VAL A 155 7.01 0.80 15.64
N ALA A 156 8.26 0.63 16.09
CA ALA A 156 9.02 -0.60 15.89
C ALA A 156 8.31 -1.81 16.52
N VAL A 157 7.80 -1.66 17.75
CA VAL A 157 7.07 -2.73 18.46
C VAL A 157 5.76 -3.09 17.77
N VAL A 158 4.92 -2.11 17.41
CA VAL A 158 3.64 -2.34 16.73
C VAL A 158 3.88 -3.01 15.37
N SER A 159 4.85 -2.53 14.62
CA SER A 159 5.19 -3.07 13.30
C SER A 159 5.70 -4.53 13.41
N LEU A 160 6.51 -4.83 14.42
CA LEU A 160 6.95 -6.20 14.72
C LEU A 160 5.79 -7.12 15.12
N VAL A 161 4.86 -6.65 15.96
CA VAL A 161 3.66 -7.41 16.37
C VAL A 161 2.78 -7.74 15.16
N LEU A 162 2.54 -6.77 14.27
CA LEU A 162 1.80 -6.98 13.03
C LEU A 162 2.50 -7.99 12.11
N ALA A 163 3.83 -7.92 11.99
CA ALA A 163 4.61 -8.87 11.20
C ALA A 163 4.46 -10.31 11.74
N ILE A 164 4.56 -10.50 13.06
CA ILE A 164 4.39 -11.79 13.74
C ILE A 164 2.96 -12.31 13.56
N ALA A 165 1.94 -11.47 13.77
CA ALA A 165 0.54 -11.86 13.57
C ALA A 165 0.27 -12.33 12.14
N GLY A 166 0.78 -11.60 11.14
CA GLY A 166 0.68 -12.01 9.74
C GLY A 166 1.44 -13.32 9.46
N ARG A 167 2.57 -13.57 10.13
CA ARG A 167 3.34 -14.82 9.96
C ARG A 167 2.62 -16.02 10.56
N ILE A 168 1.92 -15.83 11.68
CA ILE A 168 1.08 -16.87 12.30
C ILE A 168 -0.08 -17.19 11.35
N ALA A 169 -0.78 -16.19 10.83
CA ALA A 169 -1.84 -16.37 9.84
C ALA A 169 -1.37 -17.14 8.59
N ALA A 170 -0.16 -16.81 8.09
CA ALA A 170 0.45 -17.49 6.94
C ALA A 170 0.72 -18.99 7.18
N GLY A 171 0.92 -19.39 8.43
CA GLY A 171 1.10 -20.80 8.81
C GLY A 171 -0.13 -21.65 8.52
N PHE A 172 -1.32 -21.05 8.57
CA PHE A 172 -2.60 -21.73 8.33
C PHE A 172 -3.05 -21.68 6.87
N VAL A 173 -2.26 -21.07 5.96
CA VAL A 173 -2.55 -21.10 4.52
C VAL A 173 -2.30 -22.52 4.00
N PRO A 174 -3.32 -23.19 3.42
CA PRO A 174 -3.17 -24.53 2.87
C PRO A 174 -2.35 -24.52 1.59
N ALA A 175 -1.73 -25.67 1.28
CA ALA A 175 -0.91 -25.83 0.09
C ALA A 175 -1.69 -25.48 -1.19
N SER A 176 -1.12 -24.61 -2.01
CA SER A 176 -1.65 -24.21 -3.31
C SER A 176 -0.60 -24.49 -4.38
N PRO A 177 -0.72 -25.60 -5.12
CA PRO A 177 0.28 -26.00 -6.11
C PRO A 177 0.48 -24.92 -7.18
N ALA A 178 1.68 -24.91 -7.75
CA ALA A 178 2.09 -23.95 -8.76
C ALA A 178 1.16 -24.03 -10.00
N PRO A 179 0.63 -22.89 -10.48
CA PRO A 179 -0.15 -22.83 -11.71
C PRO A 179 0.58 -23.38 -12.94
N GLU A 180 1.89 -23.08 -13.08
CA GLU A 180 2.70 -23.50 -14.23
C GLU A 180 4.14 -23.86 -13.80
N PRO A 181 4.37 -25.10 -13.30
CA PRO A 181 5.69 -25.53 -12.81
C PRO A 181 6.80 -25.48 -13.88
N GLY A 182 6.42 -25.62 -15.16
CA GLY A 182 7.32 -25.62 -16.32
C GLY A 182 7.75 -24.24 -16.82
N LEU A 183 7.26 -23.16 -16.21
CA LEU A 183 7.53 -21.80 -16.68
C LEU A 183 9.04 -21.48 -16.64
N ALA A 184 9.59 -21.08 -17.79
CA ALA A 184 10.94 -20.55 -17.91
C ALA A 184 10.92 -19.07 -17.47
N ILE A 185 11.57 -18.76 -16.35
CA ILE A 185 11.58 -17.40 -15.79
C ILE A 185 12.40 -16.49 -16.71
N ASN A 186 11.80 -15.36 -17.08
CA ASN A 186 12.51 -14.28 -17.73
C ASN A 186 13.06 -13.32 -16.66
N TRP A 187 14.36 -13.38 -16.43
CA TRP A 187 15.03 -12.55 -15.43
C TRP A 187 15.16 -11.09 -15.82
N ASN A 188 14.79 -10.69 -17.04
CA ASN A 188 14.73 -9.30 -17.45
C ASN A 188 13.31 -8.73 -17.21
N PRO A 189 13.09 -7.97 -16.12
CA PRO A 189 11.77 -7.49 -15.78
C PRO A 189 11.20 -6.51 -16.80
N PHE A 190 12.04 -5.77 -17.53
CA PHE A 190 11.58 -4.78 -18.51
C PHE A 190 10.95 -5.44 -19.72
N THR A 191 11.60 -6.46 -20.29
CA THR A 191 11.05 -7.21 -21.43
C THR A 191 9.79 -7.94 -21.04
N GLU A 192 9.74 -8.54 -19.85
CA GLU A 192 8.53 -9.24 -19.39
C GLU A 192 7.37 -8.29 -19.11
N THR A 193 7.65 -7.14 -18.49
CA THR A 193 6.63 -6.08 -18.29
C THR A 193 6.07 -5.62 -19.62
N TRP A 194 6.91 -5.43 -20.64
CA TRP A 194 6.47 -5.00 -21.97
C TRP A 194 5.62 -6.07 -22.67
N LYS A 195 6.03 -7.34 -22.56
CA LYS A 195 5.27 -8.48 -23.08
C LYS A 195 3.88 -8.58 -22.41
N ASN A 196 3.83 -8.49 -21.09
CA ASN A 196 2.58 -8.50 -20.31
C ASN A 196 1.65 -7.34 -20.71
N LEU A 197 2.21 -6.14 -20.88
CA LEU A 197 1.44 -4.97 -21.32
C LEU A 197 0.91 -5.14 -22.74
N GLY A 198 1.72 -5.72 -23.65
CA GLY A 198 1.30 -6.09 -25.00
C GLY A 198 0.14 -7.09 -25.00
N HIS A 199 0.19 -8.12 -24.15
CA HIS A 199 -0.91 -9.08 -23.99
C HIS A 199 -2.15 -8.42 -23.40
N ALA A 200 -2.01 -7.58 -22.36
CA ALA A 200 -3.15 -6.88 -21.77
C ALA A 200 -3.86 -5.96 -22.78
N ARG A 201 -3.13 -5.35 -23.72
CA ARG A 201 -3.69 -4.51 -24.79
C ARG A 201 -4.60 -5.26 -25.76
N THR A 202 -4.50 -6.59 -25.86
CA THR A 202 -5.41 -7.38 -26.70
C THR A 202 -6.83 -7.39 -26.17
N ASN A 203 -7.00 -7.24 -24.84
CA ASN A 203 -8.30 -7.15 -24.20
C ASN A 203 -8.53 -5.73 -23.65
N ARG A 204 -9.36 -4.95 -24.35
CA ARG A 204 -9.65 -3.55 -24.00
C ARG A 204 -10.17 -3.39 -22.56
N SER A 205 -10.95 -4.33 -22.06
CA SER A 205 -11.49 -4.30 -20.68
C SER A 205 -10.38 -4.42 -19.64
N VAL A 206 -9.46 -5.36 -19.83
CA VAL A 206 -8.30 -5.56 -18.95
C VAL A 206 -7.37 -4.34 -19.03
N PHE A 207 -7.09 -3.84 -20.23
CA PHE A 207 -6.23 -2.68 -20.41
C PHE A 207 -6.79 -1.41 -19.75
N LEU A 208 -8.09 -1.12 -19.91
CA LEU A 208 -8.73 0.02 -19.26
C LEU A 208 -8.78 -0.13 -17.73
N SER A 209 -8.97 -1.36 -17.23
CA SER A 209 -8.91 -1.64 -15.80
C SER A 209 -7.51 -1.41 -15.24
N LEU A 210 -6.46 -1.82 -15.97
CA LEU A 210 -5.06 -1.55 -15.61
C LEU A 210 -4.75 -0.05 -15.59
N LEU A 211 -5.25 0.73 -16.56
CA LEU A 211 -5.08 2.18 -16.56
C LEU A 211 -5.80 2.84 -15.38
N GLY A 212 -7.03 2.42 -15.09
CA GLY A 212 -7.82 2.94 -13.98
C GLY A 212 -7.16 2.72 -12.62
N ILE A 213 -6.71 1.49 -12.34
CA ILE A 213 -6.04 1.19 -11.07
C ILE A 213 -4.68 1.88 -10.96
N SER A 214 -3.95 2.01 -12.09
CA SER A 214 -2.68 2.73 -12.13
C SER A 214 -2.88 4.21 -11.82
N TRP A 215 -3.92 4.83 -12.37
CA TRP A 215 -4.25 6.23 -12.10
C TRP A 215 -4.63 6.47 -10.65
N LEU A 216 -5.47 5.59 -10.08
CA LEU A 216 -5.87 5.65 -8.68
C LEU A 216 -4.66 5.58 -7.74
N TRP A 217 -3.77 4.61 -7.95
CA TRP A 217 -2.56 4.46 -7.13
C TRP A 217 -1.56 5.59 -7.34
N PHE A 218 -1.39 6.07 -8.58
CA PHE A 218 -0.55 7.22 -8.87
C PHE A 218 -1.03 8.45 -8.09
N PHE A 219 -2.30 8.82 -8.26
CA PHE A 219 -2.88 9.96 -7.56
C PHE A 219 -2.86 9.78 -6.04
N GLY A 220 -3.29 8.62 -5.54
CA GLY A 220 -3.28 8.31 -4.11
C GLY A 220 -1.87 8.37 -3.52
N SER A 221 -0.85 7.89 -4.24
CA SER A 221 0.55 7.95 -3.78
C SER A 221 1.07 9.37 -3.67
N ILE A 222 0.74 10.25 -4.62
CA ILE A 222 1.13 11.67 -4.57
C ILE A 222 0.51 12.34 -3.34
N PHE A 223 -0.79 12.14 -3.11
CA PHE A 223 -1.48 12.74 -1.96
C PHE A 223 -0.93 12.20 -0.64
N LEU A 224 -0.84 10.87 -0.50
CA LEU A 224 -0.35 10.24 0.72
C LEU A 224 1.10 10.62 1.06
N THR A 225 1.96 10.82 0.06
CA THR A 225 3.36 11.24 0.28
C THR A 225 3.50 12.73 0.57
N THR A 226 2.56 13.54 0.11
CA THR A 226 2.59 15.00 0.31
C THR A 226 1.80 15.45 1.52
N PHE A 227 0.87 14.67 2.07
CA PHE A 227 0.05 15.05 3.23
C PHE A 227 0.85 15.50 4.45
N THR A 228 1.95 14.81 4.76
CA THR A 228 2.80 15.18 5.90
C THR A 228 3.41 16.56 5.71
N GLY A 229 3.97 16.82 4.52
CA GLY A 229 4.54 18.13 4.16
C GLY A 229 3.47 19.21 4.04
N TYR A 230 2.33 18.89 3.44
CA TYR A 230 1.19 19.79 3.27
C TYR A 230 0.63 20.26 4.61
N ALA A 231 0.43 19.35 5.56
CA ALA A 231 -0.02 19.69 6.90
C ALA A 231 0.97 20.64 7.61
N LYS A 232 2.27 20.33 7.54
CA LYS A 232 3.31 21.12 8.20
C LYS A 232 3.53 22.49 7.56
N GLU A 233 3.71 22.51 6.25
CA GLU A 233 4.24 23.66 5.49
C GLU A 233 3.14 24.56 4.93
N THR A 234 1.96 24.01 4.62
CA THR A 234 0.85 24.79 4.05
C THR A 234 -0.20 25.11 5.10
N LEU A 235 -0.61 24.13 5.91
CA LEU A 235 -1.67 24.34 6.91
C LEU A 235 -1.13 24.87 8.26
N GLY A 236 0.18 24.80 8.50
CA GLY A 236 0.77 25.11 9.82
C GLY A 236 0.34 24.14 10.92
N GLY A 237 -0.12 22.95 10.54
CA GLY A 237 -0.66 21.92 11.41
C GLY A 237 0.40 20.99 12.00
N ASP A 238 0.00 20.26 13.03
CA ASP A 238 0.82 19.24 13.68
C ASP A 238 0.50 17.83 13.13
N GLN A 239 1.02 16.79 13.80
CA GLN A 239 0.76 15.39 13.46
C GLN A 239 -0.73 15.00 13.51
N ASN A 240 -1.54 15.68 14.33
CA ASN A 240 -2.98 15.40 14.42
C ASN A 240 -3.68 15.79 13.11
N VAL A 241 -3.25 16.89 12.47
CA VAL A 241 -3.75 17.32 11.16
C VAL A 241 -3.41 16.30 10.08
N VAL A 242 -2.19 15.74 10.09
CA VAL A 242 -1.80 14.65 9.18
C VAL A 242 -2.72 13.44 9.35
N THR A 243 -2.99 13.06 10.60
CA THR A 243 -3.87 11.93 10.92
C THR A 243 -5.30 12.18 10.44
N LEU A 244 -5.80 13.41 10.59
CA LEU A 244 -7.11 13.82 10.08
C LEU A 244 -7.18 13.72 8.56
N LEU A 245 -6.16 14.22 7.84
CA LEU A 245 -6.09 14.11 6.37
C LEU A 245 -6.12 12.65 5.90
N LEU A 246 -5.37 11.78 6.57
CA LEU A 246 -5.39 10.34 6.29
C LEU A 246 -6.76 9.72 6.56
N ALA A 247 -7.40 10.08 7.67
CA ALA A 247 -8.73 9.57 8.02
C ALA A 247 -9.79 10.01 7.00
N VAL A 248 -9.82 11.29 6.62
CA VAL A 248 -10.74 11.82 5.61
C VAL A 248 -10.50 11.16 4.26
N PHE A 249 -9.23 10.95 3.87
CA PHE A 249 -8.89 10.24 2.65
C PHE A 249 -9.41 8.80 2.65
N SER A 250 -9.23 8.06 3.75
CA SER A 250 -9.75 6.69 3.90
C SER A 250 -11.28 6.64 3.88
N ILE A 251 -11.96 7.55 4.58
CA ILE A 251 -13.43 7.67 4.55
C ILE A 251 -13.90 7.98 3.13
N GLY A 252 -13.22 8.89 2.43
CA GLY A 252 -13.52 9.24 1.04
C GLY A 252 -13.45 8.04 0.09
N ILE A 253 -12.41 7.21 0.21
CA ILE A 253 -12.30 5.96 -0.56
C ILE A 253 -13.46 5.00 -0.22
N GLY A 254 -13.79 4.84 1.07
CA GLY A 254 -14.88 3.99 1.52
C GLY A 254 -16.24 4.42 0.95
N VAL A 255 -16.58 5.71 1.09
CA VAL A 255 -17.81 6.30 0.55
C VAL A 255 -17.85 6.20 -0.96
N GLY A 256 -16.75 6.51 -1.65
CA GLY A 256 -16.65 6.40 -3.11
C GLY A 256 -16.86 4.98 -3.61
N SER A 257 -16.32 3.98 -2.91
CA SER A 257 -16.50 2.56 -3.26
C SER A 257 -17.96 2.11 -3.14
N LEU A 258 -18.64 2.52 -2.06
CA LEU A 258 -20.07 2.25 -1.85
C LEU A 258 -20.96 2.97 -2.88
N LEU A 259 -20.57 4.18 -3.28
CA LEU A 259 -21.27 4.93 -4.31
C LEU A 259 -21.12 4.24 -5.67
N CYS A 260 -19.91 3.76 -6.02
CA CYS A 260 -19.69 2.97 -7.23
C CYS A 260 -20.56 1.70 -7.25
N GLU A 261 -20.65 0.99 -6.12
CA GLU A 261 -21.50 -0.22 -6.00
C GLU A 261 -22.98 0.10 -6.23
N ARG A 262 -23.48 1.21 -5.65
CA ARG A 262 -24.87 1.63 -5.86
C ARG A 262 -25.15 2.09 -7.28
N LEU A 263 -24.22 2.83 -7.89
CA LEU A 263 -24.38 3.37 -9.24
C LEU A 263 -24.23 2.30 -10.33
N SER A 264 -23.47 1.23 -10.08
CA SER A 264 -23.26 0.16 -11.05
C SER A 264 -24.36 -0.90 -11.07
N GLY A 265 -25.42 -0.72 -10.26
CA GLY A 265 -26.53 -1.68 -10.17
C GLY A 265 -26.09 -3.08 -9.72
N HIS A 266 -25.08 -3.16 -8.85
CA HIS A 266 -24.41 -4.40 -8.42
C HIS A 266 -23.72 -5.20 -9.54
N THR A 267 -23.53 -4.60 -10.71
CA THR A 267 -22.74 -5.18 -11.81
C THR A 267 -21.36 -4.52 -11.91
N VAL A 268 -20.37 -5.23 -12.43
CA VAL A 268 -19.00 -4.68 -12.58
C VAL A 268 -18.95 -3.82 -13.84
N GLU A 269 -19.36 -2.56 -13.74
CA GLU A 269 -19.30 -1.61 -14.85
C GLU A 269 -18.01 -0.78 -14.83
N ILE A 270 -17.17 -0.97 -15.83
CA ILE A 270 -15.92 -0.22 -16.03
C ILE A 270 -16.20 1.24 -16.41
N GLY A 271 -17.44 1.55 -16.81
CA GLY A 271 -17.89 2.89 -17.22
C GLY A 271 -17.79 3.96 -16.14
N LEU A 272 -17.78 3.58 -14.84
CA LEU A 272 -17.65 4.54 -13.73
C LEU A 272 -16.21 5.01 -13.49
N VAL A 273 -15.21 4.24 -13.94
CA VAL A 273 -13.79 4.52 -13.69
C VAL A 273 -13.34 5.88 -14.26
N PRO A 274 -13.66 6.25 -15.52
CA PRO A 274 -13.31 7.55 -16.06
C PRO A 274 -13.92 8.72 -15.28
N PHE A 275 -15.15 8.60 -14.78
CA PHE A 275 -15.79 9.65 -13.98
C PHE A 275 -15.08 9.85 -12.64
N GLY A 276 -14.70 8.76 -11.98
CA GLY A 276 -13.86 8.81 -10.77
C GLY A 276 -12.52 9.51 -11.03
N SER A 277 -11.84 9.16 -12.13
CA SER A 277 -10.58 9.80 -12.52
C SER A 277 -10.71 11.30 -12.80
N ILE A 278 -11.79 11.72 -13.47
CA ILE A 278 -12.08 13.15 -13.72
C ILE A 278 -12.34 13.87 -12.39
N GLY A 279 -13.13 13.27 -11.49
CA GLY A 279 -13.39 13.81 -10.16
C GLY A 279 -12.10 14.05 -9.38
N LEU A 280 -11.21 13.05 -9.33
CA LEU A 280 -9.90 13.18 -8.67
C LEU A 280 -9.09 14.35 -9.26
N SER A 281 -9.07 14.50 -10.59
CA SER A 281 -8.37 15.61 -11.23
C SER A 281 -8.96 16.98 -10.88
N LEU A 282 -10.29 17.13 -10.93
CA LEU A 282 -10.96 18.39 -10.63
C LEU A 282 -10.77 18.82 -9.17
N PHE A 283 -11.00 17.91 -8.23
CA PHE A 283 -10.80 18.21 -6.81
C PHE A 283 -9.32 18.41 -6.46
N GLY A 284 -8.39 17.76 -7.16
CA GLY A 284 -6.97 18.02 -7.02
C GLY A 284 -6.57 19.44 -7.47
N ILE A 285 -7.14 19.91 -8.59
CA ILE A 285 -6.95 21.29 -9.08
C ILE A 285 -7.59 22.29 -8.13
N GLU A 286 -8.80 22.02 -7.66
CA GLU A 286 -9.48 22.87 -6.67
C GLU A 286 -8.66 22.99 -5.38
N LEU A 287 -8.13 21.87 -4.86
CA LEU A 287 -7.29 21.87 -3.67
C LEU A 287 -6.03 22.73 -3.87
N TYR A 288 -5.43 22.72 -5.06
CA TYR A 288 -4.29 23.58 -5.37
C TYR A 288 -4.67 25.06 -5.25
N PHE A 289 -5.76 25.49 -5.88
CA PHE A 289 -6.21 26.88 -5.80
C PHE A 289 -6.62 27.28 -4.37
N ALA A 290 -7.29 26.40 -3.64
CA ALA A 290 -7.64 26.61 -2.24
C ALA A 290 -6.39 26.78 -1.36
N SER A 291 -5.35 25.99 -1.62
CA SER A 291 -4.07 26.06 -0.90
C SER A 291 -3.34 27.38 -1.16
N VAL A 292 -3.28 27.82 -2.42
CA VAL A 292 -2.68 29.11 -2.80
C VAL A 292 -3.46 30.28 -2.17
N ALA A 293 -4.79 30.22 -2.17
CA ALA A 293 -5.65 31.22 -1.54
C ALA A 293 -5.45 31.26 0.00
N TYR A 294 -5.29 30.11 0.64
CA TYR A 294 -5.00 30.04 2.07
C TYR A 294 -3.63 30.64 2.42
N SER A 295 -2.57 30.24 1.73
CA SER A 295 -1.21 30.76 1.99
C SER A 295 -1.04 32.25 1.68
N SER A 296 -1.89 32.83 0.82
CA SER A 296 -1.89 34.27 0.55
C SER A 296 -2.67 35.10 1.58
N THR A 297 -3.51 34.46 2.41
CA THR A 297 -4.34 35.13 3.42
C THR A 297 -3.79 34.99 4.84
N VAL A 298 -3.04 33.92 5.13
CA VAL A 298 -2.40 33.68 6.43
C VAL A 298 -0.87 33.71 6.24
N PRO A 299 -0.17 34.78 6.66
CA PRO A 299 1.28 34.81 6.62
C PRO A 299 1.84 33.83 7.66
N VAL A 300 2.78 33.00 7.21
CA VAL A 300 3.52 32.00 8.02
C VAL A 300 4.43 32.67 9.05
#